data_AF-L7UDP7-F1
#
_entry.id   AF-L7UDP7-F1
#
_cell.length_a   1.000
_cell.length_b   1.000
_cell.length_c   1.000
_cell.angle_alpha   90.00
_cell.angle_beta   90.00
_cell.angle_gamma   90.00
#
_symmetry.space_group_name_H-M   'P 1'
#
loop_
_entity.id
_entity.type
_entity.pdbx_description
1 polymer ?
#
loop_
_entity_poly.entity_id
_entity_poly.type
_entity_poly.pdbx_seq_one_letter_code
_entity_poly.pdbx_strand_id
1 'polypeptide(L)'
;MNRSLLALVSVVGSLLFTGCGGPKAGDDCDGGGFVCQEAVLALECRSGTWREVPCRGPLGCRESDDAVRCDTSGNDAGDACASSAEGRGLCRRDGKAVLECRQGVLVETASCVSCVVQNSEVTCQP
;
A
#
# COMPACT_ATOMS: atom_id res chain seq x y z
N MET A 1 6.88 9.09 68.33
CA MET A 1 6.58 7.88 67.53
C MET A 1 6.03 8.31 66.18
N ASN A 2 6.79 7.92 65.17
CA ASN A 2 6.81 8.30 63.76
C ASN A 2 5.48 8.05 63.02
N ARG A 3 4.99 9.01 62.22
CA ARG A 3 4.09 8.74 61.07
C ARG A 3 4.33 9.77 59.95
N SER A 4 5.41 9.54 59.20
CA SER A 4 5.68 10.17 57.91
C SER A 4 4.50 9.99 56.96
N LEU A 5 3.86 11.09 56.55
CA LEU A 5 2.93 11.13 55.43
C LEU A 5 3.76 11.42 54.17
N LEU A 6 4.19 10.36 53.49
CA LEU A 6 4.76 10.42 52.14
C LEU A 6 3.63 10.72 51.16
N ALA A 7 3.49 11.99 50.77
CA ALA A 7 2.66 12.38 49.63
C ALA A 7 3.41 12.02 48.33
N LEU A 8 3.13 10.84 47.80
CA LEU A 8 3.51 10.45 46.44
C LEU A 8 2.62 11.23 45.46
N VAL A 9 3.13 12.37 44.98
CA VAL A 9 2.54 13.10 43.86
C VAL A 9 2.89 12.33 42.57
N SER A 10 2.00 11.44 42.15
CA SER A 10 2.08 10.77 40.86
C SER A 10 1.85 11.80 39.76
N VAL A 11 2.93 12.30 39.17
CA VAL A 11 2.88 13.04 37.89
C VAL A 11 2.60 12.00 36.80
N VAL A 12 1.34 11.66 36.60
CA VAL A 12 0.90 10.94 35.40
C VAL A 12 0.89 11.97 34.27
N GLY A 13 2.04 12.08 33.59
CA GLY A 13 2.17 12.84 32.35
C GLY A 13 1.37 12.16 31.24
N SER A 14 0.09 12.51 31.12
CA SER A 14 -0.76 12.12 30.00
C SER A 14 -0.34 12.90 28.76
N LEU A 15 0.69 12.40 28.06
CA LEU A 15 0.98 12.77 26.68
C LEU A 15 -0.06 12.09 25.77
N LEU A 16 -1.26 12.65 25.70
CA LEU A 16 -2.22 12.30 24.65
C LEU A 16 -1.84 13.07 23.39
N PHE A 17 -0.85 12.55 22.65
CA PHE A 17 -0.74 12.86 21.23
C PHE A 17 -1.81 12.05 20.50
N THR A 18 -3.04 12.55 20.45
CA THR A 18 -4.02 12.11 19.45
C THR A 18 -3.52 12.61 18.09
N GLY A 19 -2.58 11.87 17.51
CA GLY A 19 -2.08 12.15 16.17
C GLY A 19 -3.18 11.87 15.16
N CYS A 20 -3.43 12.83 14.27
CA CYS A 20 -4.04 12.56 12.97
C CYS A 20 -3.17 11.52 12.25
N GLY A 21 -3.53 10.25 12.37
CA GLY A 21 -2.85 9.15 11.71
C GLY A 21 -3.91 8.20 11.19
N GLY A 22 -3.97 8.05 9.87
CA GLY A 22 -4.75 6.99 9.24
C GLY A 22 -4.23 5.60 9.63
N PRO A 23 -4.87 4.53 9.13
CA PRO A 23 -4.43 3.18 9.42
C PRO A 23 -3.02 2.92 8.87
N LYS A 24 -2.34 1.93 9.43
CA LYS A 24 -1.01 1.48 9.02
C LYS A 24 -1.05 0.01 8.62
N ALA A 25 -0.04 -0.41 7.86
CA ALA A 25 0.15 -1.82 7.54
C ALA A 25 0.20 -2.69 8.80
N GLY A 26 -0.54 -3.80 8.79
CA GLY A 26 -0.65 -4.72 9.93
C GLY A 26 -1.71 -4.36 10.96
N ASP A 27 -2.28 -3.15 10.92
CA ASP A 27 -3.42 -2.81 11.77
C ASP A 27 -4.65 -3.65 11.38
N ASP A 28 -5.46 -3.97 12.38
CA ASP A 28 -6.75 -4.63 12.15
C ASP A 28 -7.70 -3.70 11.38
N CYS A 29 -8.51 -4.30 10.53
CA CYS A 29 -9.51 -3.58 9.73
C CYS A 29 -10.78 -4.41 9.57
N ASP A 30 -11.92 -3.74 9.66
CA ASP A 30 -13.21 -4.39 9.46
C ASP A 30 -13.70 -4.16 8.03
N GLY A 31 -14.14 -5.23 7.38
CA GLY A 31 -14.68 -5.20 6.02
C GLY A 31 -13.60 -5.25 4.94
N GLY A 32 -13.82 -4.50 3.86
CA GLY A 32 -12.86 -4.31 2.78
C GLY A 32 -12.75 -2.84 2.44
N GLY A 33 -11.71 -2.45 1.71
CA GLY A 33 -11.53 -1.05 1.33
C GLY A 33 -10.09 -0.72 1.01
N PHE A 34 -9.91 0.52 0.56
CA PHE A 34 -8.61 1.09 0.24
C PHE A 34 -8.50 2.48 0.88
N VAL A 35 -7.31 2.84 1.31
CA VAL A 35 -6.96 4.20 1.74
C VAL A 35 -5.58 4.57 1.21
N CYS A 36 -5.33 5.86 0.97
CA CYS A 36 -3.97 6.32 0.74
C CYS A 36 -3.29 6.57 2.09
N GLN A 37 -2.24 5.81 2.40
CA GLN A 37 -1.41 6.06 3.57
C GLN A 37 -0.45 7.24 3.31
N GLU A 38 0.10 7.29 2.10
CA GLU A 38 0.97 8.36 1.61
C GLU A 38 0.90 8.44 0.08
N ALA A 39 1.62 9.40 -0.51
CA ALA A 39 1.55 9.68 -1.94
C ALA A 39 1.94 8.51 -2.85
N VAL A 40 2.71 7.53 -2.37
CA VAL A 40 3.20 6.39 -3.16
C VAL A 40 2.76 5.04 -2.59
N LEU A 41 1.84 5.03 -1.62
CA LEU A 41 1.42 3.83 -0.91
C LEU A 41 -0.05 3.89 -0.54
N ALA A 42 -0.81 2.93 -1.07
CA ALA A 42 -2.14 2.63 -0.60
C ALA A 42 -2.08 1.50 0.44
N LEU A 43 -3.13 1.41 1.26
CA LEU A 43 -3.45 0.22 2.03
C LEU A 43 -4.73 -0.40 1.50
N GLU A 44 -4.76 -1.72 1.43
CA GLU A 44 -5.94 -2.53 1.17
C GLU A 44 -6.31 -3.30 2.44
N CYS A 45 -7.57 -3.21 2.89
CA CYS A 45 -8.06 -4.07 3.95
C CYS A 45 -8.35 -5.45 3.36
N ARG A 46 -7.51 -6.44 3.69
CA ARG A 46 -7.63 -7.80 3.16
C ARG A 46 -7.49 -8.81 4.29
N SER A 47 -8.54 -9.61 4.48
CA SER A 47 -8.59 -10.66 5.51
C SER A 47 -8.50 -10.11 6.94
N GLY A 48 -9.09 -8.94 7.19
CA GLY A 48 -9.11 -8.32 8.52
C GLY A 48 -7.86 -7.50 8.86
N THR A 49 -6.92 -7.35 7.93
CA THR A 49 -5.67 -6.61 8.17
C THR A 49 -5.34 -5.68 7.01
N TRP A 50 -4.86 -4.48 7.32
CA TRP A 50 -4.35 -3.54 6.33
C TRP A 50 -3.04 -4.03 5.71
N ARG A 51 -3.02 -4.14 4.38
CA ARG A 51 -1.85 -4.55 3.60
C ARG A 51 -1.39 -3.44 2.67
N GLU A 52 -0.08 -3.28 2.57
CA GLU A 52 0.54 -2.34 1.65
C GLU A 52 0.27 -2.70 0.20
N VAL A 53 -0.05 -1.68 -0.60
CA VAL A 53 -0.14 -1.73 -2.06
C VAL A 53 0.63 -0.54 -2.61
N PRO A 54 1.87 -0.74 -3.08
CA PRO A 54 2.67 0.34 -3.66
C PRO A 54 1.99 0.99 -4.88
N CYS A 55 2.05 2.31 -4.95
CA CYS A 55 1.52 3.15 -6.02
C CYS A 55 2.62 4.04 -6.58
N ARG A 56 3.72 3.42 -7.04
CA ARG A 56 4.97 4.13 -7.34
C ARG A 56 4.96 4.83 -8.70
N GLY A 57 3.85 4.80 -9.42
CA GLY A 57 3.68 5.54 -10.67
C GLY A 57 3.60 7.06 -10.44
N PRO A 58 3.80 7.88 -11.48
CA PRO A 58 3.91 9.33 -11.34
C PRO A 58 2.69 10.02 -10.72
N LEU A 59 1.49 9.45 -10.89
CA LEU A 59 0.30 10.02 -10.28
C LEU A 59 0.13 9.63 -8.81
N GLY A 60 0.85 8.61 -8.34
CA GLY A 60 0.81 8.15 -6.96
C GLY A 60 -0.51 7.50 -6.54
N CYS A 61 -0.75 7.48 -5.24
CA CYS A 61 -2.03 7.20 -4.60
C CYS A 61 -2.85 8.48 -4.49
N ARG A 62 -4.12 8.44 -4.92
CA ARG A 62 -5.05 9.57 -4.82
C ARG A 62 -6.41 9.09 -4.35
N GLU A 63 -7.01 9.82 -3.43
CA GLU A 63 -8.39 9.59 -3.02
C GLU A 63 -9.33 10.46 -3.86
N SER A 64 -10.49 9.89 -4.20
CA SER A 64 -11.62 10.57 -4.80
C SER A 64 -12.87 10.16 -4.04
N ASP A 65 -13.96 10.94 -4.15
CA ASP A 65 -15.19 10.72 -3.40
C ASP A 65 -15.73 9.28 -3.51
N ASP A 66 -15.47 8.61 -4.64
CA ASP A 66 -15.95 7.26 -4.91
C ASP A 66 -14.89 6.15 -4.74
N ALA A 67 -13.59 6.47 -4.73
CA ALA A 67 -12.53 5.45 -4.75
C ALA A 67 -11.12 5.97 -4.47
N VAL A 68 -10.25 5.07 -4.01
CA VAL A 68 -8.79 5.23 -4.09
C VAL A 68 -8.27 4.82 -5.46
N ARG A 69 -7.40 5.65 -6.03
CA ARG A 69 -6.71 5.43 -7.31
C ARG A 69 -5.23 5.25 -7.05
N CYS A 70 -4.74 4.03 -7.27
CA CYS A 70 -3.33 3.67 -7.14
C CYS A 70 -2.69 3.58 -8.53
N ASP A 71 -1.71 4.43 -8.82
CA ASP A 71 -0.92 4.34 -10.05
C ASP A 71 0.20 3.30 -9.88
N THR A 72 0.01 2.10 -10.43
CA THR A 72 0.96 0.99 -10.33
C THR A 72 2.02 0.98 -11.43
N SER A 73 2.00 1.95 -12.36
CA SER A 73 2.93 1.98 -13.52
C SER A 73 4.41 2.08 -13.15
N GLY A 74 4.73 2.46 -11.91
CA GLY A 74 6.09 2.50 -11.37
C GLY A 74 6.46 1.33 -10.46
N ASN A 75 5.67 0.26 -10.39
CA ASN A 75 5.94 -0.86 -9.50
C ASN A 75 6.97 -1.85 -10.09
N ASP A 76 7.54 -2.70 -9.23
CA ASP A 76 8.52 -3.73 -9.57
C ASP A 76 8.04 -5.13 -9.22
N ALA A 77 8.77 -6.14 -9.72
CA ALA A 77 8.58 -7.52 -9.30
C ALA A 77 8.80 -7.66 -7.78
N GLY A 78 7.94 -8.43 -7.12
CA GLY A 78 7.93 -8.59 -5.67
C GLY A 78 7.07 -7.57 -4.93
N ASP A 79 6.64 -6.48 -5.57
CA ASP A 79 5.68 -5.56 -4.96
C ASP A 79 4.33 -6.26 -4.74
N ALA A 80 3.66 -5.93 -3.63
CA ALA A 80 2.30 -6.36 -3.41
C ALA A 80 1.35 -5.72 -4.42
N CYS A 81 0.29 -6.43 -4.78
CA CYS A 81 -0.77 -5.93 -5.65
C CYS A 81 -2.15 -6.12 -5.02
N ALA A 82 -3.04 -5.16 -5.28
CA ALA A 82 -4.43 -5.19 -4.81
C ALA A 82 -5.19 -6.43 -5.29
N SER A 83 -6.20 -6.87 -4.54
CA SER A 83 -6.98 -8.05 -4.92
C SER A 83 -7.71 -7.85 -6.26
N SER A 84 -8.12 -6.61 -6.54
CA SER A 84 -8.69 -6.18 -7.82
C SER A 84 -7.71 -6.21 -8.99
N ALA A 85 -6.41 -6.41 -8.73
CA ALA A 85 -5.37 -6.50 -9.74
C ALA A 85 -4.98 -7.95 -10.09
N GLU A 86 -5.51 -8.95 -9.38
CA GLU A 86 -5.16 -10.36 -9.59
C GLU A 86 -5.36 -10.79 -11.06
N GLY A 87 -4.35 -11.44 -11.64
CA GLY A 87 -4.31 -11.85 -13.05
C GLY A 87 -4.09 -10.72 -14.06
N ARG A 88 -3.98 -9.45 -13.62
CA ARG A 88 -3.72 -8.31 -14.52
C ARG A 88 -2.22 -8.12 -14.74
N GLY A 89 -1.88 -7.83 -15.99
CA GLY A 89 -0.53 -7.48 -16.39
C GLY A 89 -0.22 -5.99 -16.25
N LEU A 90 1.05 -5.65 -16.04
CA LEU A 90 1.62 -4.32 -16.20
C LEU A 90 3.08 -4.40 -16.66
N CYS A 91 3.65 -3.28 -17.05
CA CYS A 91 5.09 -3.17 -17.28
C CYS A 91 5.84 -2.94 -15.97
N ARG A 92 7.00 -3.57 -15.81
CA ARG A 92 7.96 -3.24 -14.75
C ARG A 92 8.43 -1.80 -14.91
N ARG A 93 8.82 -1.14 -13.81
CA ARG A 93 9.24 0.28 -13.80
C ARG A 93 10.25 0.65 -14.88
N ASP A 94 11.20 -0.22 -15.19
CA ASP A 94 12.24 0.03 -16.19
C ASP A 94 11.77 -0.17 -17.65
N GLY A 95 10.54 -0.62 -17.85
CA GLY A 95 9.96 -0.91 -19.15
C GLY A 95 10.56 -2.15 -19.84
N LYS A 96 11.26 -3.02 -19.12
CA LYS A 96 11.99 -4.17 -19.71
C LYS A 96 11.44 -5.53 -19.30
N ALA A 97 10.28 -5.56 -18.68
CA ALA A 97 9.61 -6.80 -18.31
C ALA A 97 8.10 -6.61 -18.20
N VAL A 98 7.37 -7.70 -18.43
CA VAL A 98 5.95 -7.83 -18.10
C VAL A 98 5.85 -8.44 -16.70
N LEU A 99 5.04 -7.82 -15.86
CA LEU A 99 4.65 -8.33 -14.56
C LEU A 99 3.18 -8.74 -14.59
N GLU A 100 2.81 -9.73 -13.80
CA GLU A 100 1.43 -10.14 -13.57
C GLU A 100 1.19 -10.27 -12.06
N CYS A 101 0.07 -9.76 -11.57
CA CYS A 101 -0.31 -9.95 -10.18
C CYS A 101 -0.75 -11.40 -9.96
N ARG A 102 0.05 -12.15 -9.19
CA ARG A 102 -0.20 -13.54 -8.84
C ARG A 102 -0.13 -13.72 -7.33
N GLN A 103 -1.20 -14.22 -6.75
CA GLN A 103 -1.34 -14.44 -5.32
C GLN A 103 -1.06 -13.16 -4.50
N GLY A 104 -1.48 -12.01 -5.03
CA GLY A 104 -1.25 -10.71 -4.39
C GLY A 104 0.18 -10.16 -4.49
N VAL A 105 1.05 -10.73 -5.34
CA VAL A 105 2.40 -10.23 -5.59
C VAL A 105 2.63 -10.06 -7.10
N LEU A 106 3.34 -9.01 -7.50
CA LEU A 106 3.75 -8.82 -8.88
C LEU A 106 4.88 -9.78 -9.24
N VAL A 107 4.61 -10.70 -10.16
CA VAL A 107 5.56 -11.70 -10.63
C VAL A 107 5.96 -11.37 -12.06
N GLU A 108 7.26 -11.35 -12.34
CA GLU A 108 7.75 -11.22 -13.71
C GLU A 108 7.40 -12.47 -14.54
N THR A 109 6.74 -12.25 -15.67
CA THR A 109 6.30 -13.34 -16.57
C THR A 109 7.09 -13.37 -17.87
N ALA A 110 7.69 -12.25 -18.27
CA ALA A 110 8.56 -12.16 -19.44
C ALA A 110 9.52 -10.97 -19.31
N SER A 111 10.74 -11.13 -19.83
CA SER A 111 11.70 -10.04 -20.04
C SER A 111 11.64 -9.58 -21.51
N CYS A 112 11.72 -8.28 -21.77
CA CYS A 112 11.67 -7.65 -23.10
C CYS A 112 12.70 -6.54 -23.25
N VAL A 113 12.93 -6.11 -24.50
CA VAL A 113 13.62 -4.84 -24.77
C VAL A 113 12.72 -3.65 -24.42
N SER A 114 11.42 -3.76 -24.73
CA SER A 114 10.43 -2.73 -24.45
C SER A 114 9.09 -3.35 -24.07
N CYS A 115 8.56 -2.98 -22.92
CA CYS A 115 7.20 -3.28 -22.48
C CYS A 115 6.33 -2.05 -22.70
N VAL A 116 5.19 -2.23 -23.37
CA VAL A 116 4.28 -1.13 -23.72
C VAL A 116 2.86 -1.49 -23.30
N VAL A 117 2.15 -0.53 -22.72
CA VAL A 117 0.70 -0.65 -22.46
C VAL A 117 -0.06 0.12 -23.54
N GLN A 118 -0.87 -0.57 -24.33
CA GLN A 118 -1.72 0.01 -25.38
C GLN A 118 -3.15 -0.50 -25.23
N ASN A 119 -4.14 0.40 -25.12
CA ASN A 119 -5.55 0.02 -24.97
C ASN A 119 -5.83 -0.99 -23.83
N SER A 120 -5.07 -0.92 -22.74
CA SER A 120 -5.08 -1.88 -21.61
C SER A 120 -4.44 -3.25 -21.89
N GLU A 121 -3.90 -3.47 -23.08
CA GLU A 121 -3.08 -4.63 -23.40
C GLU A 121 -1.62 -4.34 -23.07
N VAL A 122 -0.95 -5.31 -22.45
CA VAL A 122 0.49 -5.24 -22.14
C VAL A 122 1.23 -6.05 -23.19
N THR A 123 2.02 -5.36 -24.00
CA THR A 123 2.78 -5.97 -25.10
C THR A 123 4.26 -6.02 -24.75
N CYS A 124 4.83 -7.22 -24.88
CA CYS A 124 6.24 -7.50 -24.72
C CYS A 124 6.91 -7.41 -26.10
N GLN A 125 7.70 -6.35 -26.34
CA GLN A 125 8.44 -6.18 -27.60
C GLN A 125 9.86 -6.76 -27.47
N PRO A 126 10.30 -7.58 -28.43
CA PRO A 126 11.61 -8.22 -28.42
C PRO A 126 12.75 -7.23 -28.66
#